data_AF-A0A6N9TEY5-F1
#
_entry.id   AF-A0A6N9TEY5-F1
#
_cell.length_a   1.000
_cell.length_b   1.000
_cell.length_c   1.000
_cell.angle_alpha   90.00
_cell.angle_beta   90.00
_cell.angle_gamma   90.00
#
_symmetry.space_group_name_H-M   'P 1'
#
loop_
_entity.id
_entity.type
_entity.pdbx_description
1 polymer ?
#
loop_
_entity_poly.entity_id
_entity_poly.type
_entity_poly.pdbx_seq_one_letter_code
_entity_poly.pdbx_strand_id
1 'polypeptide(L)'
;MTKGLSWALLALWASSLLAAMLVYGQRQLSEFDPDGILLHQSTSPTFDSELTQLLKKSNVPSASIIHIGSSESCYCETLTAPHQTQLLNRLGESQYSVVDIALDSVKGLSNIITTVPALIVIDESYQLRYVGPYATGYGCFTGKNLVDQVVSYTHQFPYNGAIINSDATGCFC
;
A
#
# COMPACT_ATOMS: atom_id res chain seq x y z
N MET A 1 30.46 28.64 33.20
CA MET A 1 29.06 28.19 33.03
C MET A 1 28.66 27.44 34.28
N THR A 2 27.58 27.86 34.94
CA THR A 2 27.02 27.14 36.10
C THR A 2 26.43 25.83 35.59
N LYS A 3 26.65 24.71 36.30
CA LYS A 3 26.20 23.37 35.88
C LYS A 3 24.71 23.34 35.50
N GLY A 4 23.87 24.13 36.18
CA GLY A 4 22.45 24.24 35.88
C GLY A 4 22.12 24.78 34.48
N LEU A 5 22.90 25.74 33.97
CA LEU A 5 22.70 26.28 32.61
C LEU A 5 23.01 25.23 31.53
N SER A 6 24.06 24.43 31.75
CA SER A 6 24.44 23.34 30.84
C SER A 6 23.36 22.24 30.78
N TRP A 7 22.79 21.85 31.92
CA TRP A 7 21.70 20.87 31.96
C TRP A 7 20.42 21.41 31.29
N ALA A 8 20.09 22.68 31.48
CA ALA A 8 18.93 23.30 30.83
C ALA A 8 19.10 23.33 29.29
N LEU A 9 20.29 23.68 28.80
CA LEU A 9 20.59 23.65 27.36
C LEU A 9 20.51 22.24 26.78
N LEU A 10 21.01 21.23 27.50
CA LEU A 10 20.95 19.84 27.07
C LEU A 10 19.50 19.32 27.03
N ALA A 11 18.69 19.65 28.04
CA ALA A 11 17.28 19.30 28.07
C ALA A 11 16.48 19.98 26.94
N LEU A 12 16.76 21.27 26.68
CA LEU A 12 16.13 22.01 25.58
C LEU A 12 16.51 21.42 24.21
N TRP A 13 17.79 21.10 24.01
CA TRP A 13 18.26 20.44 22.79
C TRP A 13 17.60 19.08 22.56
N ALA A 14 17.58 18.22 23.59
CA ALA A 14 16.96 16.91 23.50
C ALA A 14 15.44 17.00 23.21
N SER A 15 14.76 17.93 23.87
CA SER A 15 13.32 18.17 23.65
C SER A 15 13.05 18.70 22.24
N SER A 16 13.91 19.56 21.71
CA SER A 16 13.80 20.08 20.35
C SER A 16 14.00 18.96 19.31
N LEU A 17 14.93 18.04 19.52
CA LEU A 17 15.12 16.89 18.62
C LEU A 17 13.93 15.94 18.65
N LEU A 18 13.40 15.63 19.83
CA LEU A 18 12.21 14.79 19.98
C LEU A 18 10.99 15.43 19.31
N ALA A 19 10.77 16.74 19.50
CA ALA A 19 9.69 17.47 18.86
C ALA A 19 9.84 17.47 17.33
N ALA A 20 11.04 17.73 16.80
CA ALA A 20 11.30 17.70 15.37
C ALA A 20 11.05 16.31 14.77
N MET A 21 11.50 15.24 15.44
CA MET A 21 11.28 13.86 15.02
C MET A 21 9.78 13.50 14.98
N LEU A 22 9.02 13.90 16.01
CA LEU A 22 7.57 13.64 16.06
C LEU A 22 6.81 14.39 14.96
N VAL A 23 7.12 15.67 14.76
CA VAL A 23 6.47 16.48 13.71
C VAL A 23 6.78 15.94 12.32
N TYR A 24 8.03 15.56 12.06
CA TYR A 24 8.41 15.02 10.75
C TYR A 24 7.79 13.64 10.51
N GLY A 25 7.78 12.78 11.54
CA GLY A 25 7.15 11.45 11.47
C GLY A 25 5.64 11.51 11.25
N GLN A 26 4.94 12.47 11.86
CA GLN A 26 3.49 12.65 11.64
C GLN A 26 3.17 13.17 10.24
N ARG A 27 3.99 14.07 9.69
CA ARG A 27 3.80 14.60 8.33
C ARG A 27 3.99 13.56 7.24
N GLN A 28 4.62 12.44 7.56
CA GLN A 28 4.83 11.33 6.64
C GLN A 28 3.64 10.35 6.62
N LEU A 29 2.70 10.48 7.56
CA LEU A 29 1.47 9.68 7.57
C LEU A 29 0.39 10.37 6.74
N SER A 30 -0.11 9.65 5.76
CA SER A 30 -1.28 10.01 4.96
C SER A 30 -2.29 8.86 4.96
N GLU A 31 -3.53 9.20 4.66
CA GLU A 31 -4.58 8.22 4.38
C GLU A 31 -4.35 7.63 2.98
N PHE A 32 -4.63 6.33 2.83
CA PHE A 32 -4.51 5.63 1.56
C PHE A 32 -5.63 6.02 0.59
N ASP A 33 -6.82 6.32 1.09
CA ASP A 33 -7.95 6.78 0.27
C ASP A 33 -8.51 8.09 0.85
N PRO A 34 -7.76 9.21 0.74
CA PRO A 34 -8.09 10.46 1.43
C PRO A 34 -9.43 11.06 1.00
N ASP A 35 -9.84 10.78 -0.24
CA ASP A 35 -11.12 11.26 -0.81
C ASP A 35 -12.25 10.21 -0.71
N GLY A 36 -11.97 9.02 -0.14
CA GLY A 36 -12.94 7.93 -0.02
C GLY A 36 -13.40 7.34 -1.35
N ILE A 37 -12.64 7.53 -2.43
CA ILE A 37 -12.99 7.14 -3.80
C ILE A 37 -12.97 5.62 -3.92
N LEU A 38 -11.90 4.97 -3.45
CA LEU A 38 -11.78 3.51 -3.48
C LEU A 38 -12.86 2.87 -2.61
N LEU A 39 -13.07 3.41 -1.40
CA LEU A 39 -14.12 2.96 -0.49
C LEU A 39 -15.49 3.04 -1.16
N HIS A 40 -15.85 4.20 -1.69
CA HIS A 40 -17.15 4.40 -2.32
C HIS A 40 -17.36 3.46 -3.52
N GLN A 41 -16.37 3.33 -4.41
CA GLN A 41 -16.50 2.45 -5.57
C GLN A 41 -16.57 0.97 -5.19
N SER A 42 -15.87 0.55 -4.14
CA SER A 42 -15.88 -0.83 -3.65
C SER A 42 -17.25 -1.29 -3.14
N THR A 43 -18.18 -0.37 -2.85
CA THR A 43 -19.55 -0.71 -2.47
C THR A 43 -20.39 -1.23 -3.63
N SER A 44 -19.94 -1.04 -4.88
CA SER A 44 -20.64 -1.56 -6.05
C SER A 44 -20.51 -3.09 -6.16
N PRO A 45 -21.60 -3.84 -6.40
CA PRO A 45 -21.53 -5.29 -6.63
C PRO A 45 -20.68 -5.69 -7.85
N THR A 46 -20.43 -4.76 -8.76
CA THR A 46 -19.65 -5.00 -10.00
C THR A 46 -18.17 -4.60 -9.87
N PHE A 47 -17.75 -4.02 -8.74
CA PHE A 47 -16.42 -3.43 -8.55
C PHE A 47 -15.29 -4.39 -8.96
N ASP A 48 -15.26 -5.61 -8.40
CA ASP A 48 -14.24 -6.61 -8.68
C ASP A 48 -14.14 -6.92 -10.19
N SER A 49 -15.29 -7.04 -10.85
CA SER A 49 -15.37 -7.35 -12.27
C SER A 49 -14.94 -6.18 -13.16
N GLU A 50 -15.22 -4.95 -12.76
CA GLU A 50 -14.83 -3.74 -13.50
C GLU A 50 -13.33 -3.50 -13.39
N LEU A 51 -12.76 -3.62 -12.18
CA LEU A 51 -11.32 -3.48 -11.97
C LEU A 51 -10.54 -4.60 -12.69
N THR A 52 -10.99 -5.85 -12.60
CA THR A 52 -10.33 -6.94 -13.33
C THR A 52 -10.46 -6.78 -14.85
N GLN A 53 -11.59 -6.29 -15.37
CA GLN A 53 -11.71 -5.96 -16.80
C GLN A 53 -10.77 -4.84 -17.23
N LEU A 54 -10.60 -3.80 -16.40
CA LEU A 54 -9.63 -2.73 -16.65
C LEU A 54 -8.21 -3.31 -16.76
N LEU A 55 -7.83 -4.19 -15.84
CA LEU A 55 -6.50 -4.83 -15.81
C LEU A 55 -6.30 -5.80 -17.00
N LYS A 56 -7.35 -6.55 -17.42
CA LYS A 56 -7.31 -7.38 -18.64
C LYS A 56 -7.02 -6.54 -19.89
N LYS A 57 -7.67 -5.38 -20.02
CA LYS A 57 -7.47 -4.46 -21.15
C LYS A 57 -6.05 -3.91 -21.20
N SER A 58 -5.38 -3.84 -20.05
CA SER A 58 -3.97 -3.46 -19.92
C SER A 58 -3.00 -4.64 -20.04
N ASN A 59 -3.46 -5.81 -20.50
CA ASN A 59 -2.67 -7.04 -20.67
C ASN A 59 -2.06 -7.61 -19.37
N VAL A 60 -2.68 -7.36 -18.22
CA VAL A 60 -2.27 -8.00 -16.97
C VAL A 60 -2.76 -9.45 -16.94
N PRO A 61 -1.88 -10.45 -16.75
CA PRO A 61 -2.27 -11.86 -16.71
C PRO A 61 -3.01 -12.23 -15.42
N SER A 62 -3.63 -13.42 -15.38
CA SER A 62 -4.06 -14.02 -14.10
C SER A 62 -2.83 -14.37 -13.25
N ALA A 63 -3.06 -14.68 -11.96
CA ALA A 63 -2.00 -14.92 -10.98
C ALA A 63 -0.99 -13.78 -10.98
N SER A 64 -1.45 -12.56 -10.71
CA SER A 64 -0.61 -11.35 -10.75
C SER A 64 -0.55 -10.66 -9.39
N ILE A 65 0.66 -10.28 -9.00
CA ILE A 65 0.95 -9.32 -7.93
C ILE A 65 1.26 -8.01 -8.64
N ILE A 66 0.34 -7.07 -8.54
CA ILE A 66 0.40 -5.84 -9.32
C ILE A 66 0.78 -4.71 -8.38
N HIS A 67 1.96 -4.14 -8.62
CA HIS A 67 2.41 -2.95 -7.94
C HIS A 67 1.97 -1.72 -8.71
N ILE A 68 1.21 -0.84 -8.05
CA ILE A 68 0.85 0.47 -8.60
C ILE A 68 1.77 1.51 -7.96
N GLY A 69 2.67 2.05 -8.78
CA GLY A 69 3.62 3.09 -8.40
C GLY A 69 3.32 4.43 -9.09
N SER A 70 4.12 5.44 -8.80
CA SER A 70 4.07 6.72 -9.52
C SER A 70 5.13 6.76 -10.63
N SER A 71 4.88 7.56 -11.66
CA SER A 71 5.90 7.93 -12.65
C SER A 71 6.95 8.89 -12.06
N GLU A 72 6.63 9.53 -10.93
CA GLU A 72 7.49 10.46 -10.19
C GLU A 72 8.16 9.77 -8.99
N SER A 73 9.26 10.34 -8.50
CA SER A 73 9.99 9.76 -7.37
C SER A 73 9.18 9.86 -6.07
N CYS A 74 8.65 8.73 -5.59
CA CYS A 74 7.97 8.62 -4.31
C CYS A 74 8.84 7.90 -3.27
N TYR A 75 9.22 8.59 -2.19
CA TYR A 75 10.01 7.98 -1.11
C TYR A 75 9.33 6.77 -0.47
N CYS A 76 7.99 6.78 -0.39
CA CYS A 76 7.22 5.69 0.20
C CYS A 76 7.35 4.37 -0.56
N GLU A 77 7.69 4.38 -1.85
CA GLU A 77 7.99 3.15 -2.59
C GLU A 77 9.21 2.43 -2.01
N THR A 78 10.25 3.18 -1.63
CA THR A 78 11.46 2.62 -1.00
C THR A 78 11.13 1.94 0.34
N LEU A 79 10.19 2.51 1.11
CA LEU A 79 9.79 1.96 2.40
C LEU A 79 8.95 0.69 2.29
N THR A 80 8.23 0.50 1.18
CA THR A 80 7.41 -0.69 0.97
C THR A 80 8.15 -1.84 0.27
N ALA A 81 9.30 -1.58 -0.35
CA ALA A 81 10.10 -2.61 -1.05
C ALA A 81 10.39 -3.89 -0.25
N PRO A 82 10.67 -3.86 1.08
CA PRO A 82 10.82 -5.08 1.86
C PRO A 82 9.53 -5.93 1.91
N HIS A 83 8.36 -5.29 1.99
CA HIS A 83 7.06 -5.98 2.02
C HIS A 83 6.66 -6.51 0.64
N GLN A 84 6.98 -5.79 -0.43
CA GLN A 84 6.85 -6.27 -1.81
C GLN A 84 7.65 -7.56 -2.01
N THR A 85 8.93 -7.54 -1.61
CA THR A 85 9.82 -8.71 -1.67
C THR A 85 9.29 -9.86 -0.81
N GLN A 86 8.79 -9.57 0.39
CA GLN A 86 8.21 -10.60 1.26
C GLN A 86 6.98 -11.26 0.63
N LEU A 87 6.06 -10.46 0.06
CA LEU A 87 4.88 -10.97 -0.62
C LEU A 87 5.25 -11.81 -1.85
N LEU A 88 6.19 -11.31 -2.65
CA LEU A 88 6.73 -12.03 -3.80
C LEU A 88 7.32 -13.38 -3.39
N ASN A 89 8.10 -13.44 -2.31
CA ASN A 89 8.68 -14.71 -1.87
C ASN A 89 7.61 -15.71 -1.40
N ARG A 90 6.46 -15.24 -0.91
CA ARG A 90 5.39 -16.10 -0.40
C ARG A 90 4.42 -16.56 -1.49
N LEU A 91 4.16 -15.72 -2.50
CA LEU A 91 3.28 -16.03 -3.62
C LEU A 91 4.00 -16.49 -4.88
N GLY A 92 5.28 -16.17 -5.04
CA GLY A 92 6.11 -16.54 -6.18
C GLY A 92 6.41 -18.05 -6.24
N GLU A 93 6.34 -18.75 -5.11
CA GLU A 93 6.32 -20.22 -5.09
C GLU A 93 5.07 -20.80 -5.79
N SER A 94 4.00 -20.01 -5.93
CA SER A 94 2.69 -20.38 -6.48
C SER A 94 2.39 -19.83 -7.88
N GLN A 95 3.39 -19.68 -8.76
CA GLN A 95 3.24 -19.23 -10.17
C GLN A 95 2.73 -17.78 -10.37
N TYR A 96 2.74 -16.93 -9.34
CA TYR A 96 2.35 -15.53 -9.50
C TYR A 96 3.41 -14.72 -10.26
N SER A 97 2.96 -13.91 -11.21
CA SER A 97 3.77 -12.93 -11.95
C SER A 97 3.73 -11.57 -11.26
N VAL A 98 4.85 -10.86 -11.24
CA VAL A 98 4.92 -9.46 -10.77
C VAL A 98 4.69 -8.54 -11.95
N VAL A 99 3.82 -7.56 -11.77
CA VAL A 99 3.53 -6.54 -12.79
C VAL A 99 3.62 -5.16 -12.15
N ASP A 100 4.55 -4.35 -12.62
CA ASP A 100 4.67 -2.95 -12.23
C ASP A 100 3.87 -2.07 -13.19
N ILE A 101 2.97 -1.26 -12.65
CA ILE A 101 2.12 -0.33 -13.38
C ILE A 101 2.29 1.05 -12.76
N ALA A 102 2.68 2.03 -13.57
CA ALA A 102 2.58 3.43 -13.14
C ALA A 102 1.09 3.83 -13.16
N LEU A 103 0.62 4.54 -12.13
CA LEU A 103 -0.78 4.93 -11.97
C LEU A 103 -1.34 5.62 -13.24
N ASP A 104 -0.55 6.48 -13.86
CA ASP A 104 -0.93 7.24 -15.07
C ASP A 104 -0.90 6.41 -16.36
N SER A 105 -0.29 5.23 -16.34
CA SER A 105 -0.14 4.38 -17.54
C SER A 105 -1.42 3.62 -17.91
N VAL A 106 -2.32 3.40 -16.95
CA VAL A 106 -3.61 2.72 -17.17
C VAL A 106 -4.74 3.73 -17.11
N LYS A 107 -5.32 4.05 -18.27
CA LYS A 107 -6.42 4.99 -18.37
C LYS A 107 -7.61 4.55 -17.52
N GLY A 108 -7.99 5.38 -16.55
CA GLY A 108 -9.11 5.15 -15.65
C GLY A 108 -8.74 4.49 -14.33
N LEU A 109 -7.49 4.03 -14.14
CA LEU A 109 -7.03 3.51 -12.85
C LEU A 109 -6.95 4.60 -11.79
N SER A 110 -6.52 5.81 -12.17
CA SER A 110 -6.50 7.00 -11.31
C SER A 110 -7.89 7.48 -10.86
N ASN A 111 -8.98 6.97 -11.46
CA ASN A 111 -10.32 7.21 -10.96
C ASN A 111 -10.69 6.27 -9.81
N ILE A 112 -9.91 5.22 -9.55
CA ILE A 112 -10.18 4.17 -8.56
C ILE A 112 -9.16 4.23 -7.42
N ILE A 113 -7.88 4.34 -7.77
CA ILE A 113 -6.75 4.42 -6.85
C ILE A 113 -6.13 5.80 -7.04
N THR A 114 -6.05 6.58 -5.98
CA THR A 114 -5.52 7.96 -6.02
C THR A 114 -4.17 8.10 -5.32
N THR A 115 -3.70 7.04 -4.65
CA THR A 115 -2.43 7.04 -3.90
C THR A 115 -1.57 5.83 -4.27
N VAL A 116 -0.28 5.98 -4.05
CA VAL A 116 0.78 5.00 -4.29
C VAL A 116 1.75 4.97 -3.11
N PRO A 117 2.49 3.87 -2.90
CA PRO A 117 2.37 2.59 -3.59
C PRO A 117 1.12 1.82 -3.19
N ALA A 118 0.40 1.30 -4.19
CA ALA A 118 -0.73 0.39 -3.99
C ALA A 118 -0.42 -1.02 -4.50
N LEU A 119 -1.15 -1.99 -3.97
CA LEU A 119 -1.07 -3.40 -4.28
C LEU A 119 -2.44 -3.87 -4.77
N ILE A 120 -2.44 -4.54 -5.92
CA ILE A 120 -3.58 -5.32 -6.39
C ILE A 120 -3.12 -6.78 -6.55
N VAL A 121 -3.91 -7.73 -6.07
CA VAL A 121 -3.64 -9.16 -6.26
C VAL A 121 -4.78 -9.82 -7.03
N ILE A 122 -4.44 -10.50 -8.11
CA ILE A 122 -5.36 -11.31 -8.92
C ILE A 122 -4.92 -12.76 -8.86
N ASP A 123 -5.83 -13.68 -8.62
CA ASP A 123 -5.50 -15.11 -8.56
C ASP A 123 -5.45 -15.79 -9.94
N GLU A 124 -5.17 -17.10 -9.93
CA GLU A 124 -5.11 -17.96 -11.11
C GLU A 124 -6.43 -18.00 -11.92
N SER A 125 -7.58 -17.79 -11.27
CA SER A 125 -8.91 -17.75 -11.89
C SER A 125 -9.33 -16.35 -12.36
N TYR A 126 -8.41 -15.38 -12.31
CA TYR A 126 -8.67 -13.97 -12.58
C TYR A 126 -9.71 -13.35 -11.63
N GLN A 127 -9.71 -13.77 -10.37
CA GLN A 127 -10.52 -13.16 -9.31
C GLN A 127 -9.68 -12.14 -8.56
N LEU A 128 -10.28 -10.99 -8.26
CA LEU A 128 -9.64 -9.93 -7.49
C LEU A 128 -9.56 -10.39 -6.03
N ARG A 129 -8.36 -10.48 -5.46
CA ARG A 129 -8.17 -10.97 -4.09
C ARG A 129 -7.94 -9.86 -3.10
N TYR A 130 -7.21 -8.83 -3.50
CA TYR A 130 -6.86 -7.71 -2.63
C TYR A 130 -6.65 -6.43 -3.44
N VAL A 131 -7.07 -5.30 -2.87
CA VAL A 131 -6.69 -3.95 -3.29
C VAL A 131 -6.40 -3.13 -2.03
N GLY A 132 -5.24 -2.47 -1.97
CA GLY A 132 -4.89 -1.65 -0.82
C GLY A 132 -3.39 -1.40 -0.74
N PRO A 133 -2.88 -0.93 0.41
CA PRO A 133 -1.46 -0.73 0.60
C PRO A 133 -0.71 -2.03 0.91
N TYR A 134 0.62 -2.00 0.79
CA TYR A 134 1.51 -3.09 1.24
C TYR A 134 1.67 -3.18 2.76
N ALA A 135 1.45 -2.06 3.46
CA ALA A 135 1.66 -1.93 4.90
C ALA A 135 0.91 -0.71 5.44
N THR A 136 0.75 -0.64 6.76
CA THR A 136 0.15 0.50 7.45
C THR A 136 1.06 1.01 8.59
N GLY A 137 0.66 2.11 9.22
CA GLY A 137 1.34 2.71 10.37
C GLY A 137 2.64 3.45 10.04
N TYR A 138 3.25 4.00 11.09
CA TYR A 138 4.54 4.70 11.00
C TYR A 138 5.59 3.83 10.33
N GLY A 139 6.32 4.38 9.36
CA GLY A 139 7.41 3.68 8.67
C GLY A 139 7.02 2.36 7.99
N CYS A 140 5.73 2.14 7.71
CA CYS A 140 5.23 0.90 7.11
C CYS A 140 5.53 -0.36 7.97
N PHE A 141 5.67 -0.26 9.30
CA PHE A 141 6.14 -1.36 10.13
C PHE A 141 5.12 -2.51 10.35
N THR A 142 3.83 -2.33 10.03
CA THR A 142 2.81 -3.38 10.24
C THR A 142 2.69 -4.39 9.09
N GLY A 143 3.49 -4.24 8.02
CA GLY A 143 3.33 -5.01 6.78
C GLY A 143 3.42 -6.53 6.91
N LYS A 144 4.19 -7.08 7.88
CA LYS A 144 4.35 -8.54 8.01
C LYS A 144 3.02 -9.28 8.20
N ASN A 145 2.16 -8.78 9.09
CA ASN A 145 0.85 -9.40 9.34
C ASN A 145 -0.09 -9.23 8.15
N LEU A 146 0.07 -8.14 7.39
CA LEU A 146 -0.74 -7.86 6.21
C LEU A 146 -0.33 -8.75 5.02
N VAL A 147 0.96 -8.97 4.80
CA VAL A 147 1.46 -9.90 3.77
C VAL A 147 0.90 -11.30 4.00
N ASP A 148 0.94 -11.81 5.22
CA ASP A 148 0.39 -13.13 5.56
C ASP A 148 -1.13 -13.20 5.30
N GLN A 149 -1.86 -12.12 5.60
CA GLN A 149 -3.29 -12.03 5.30
C GLN A 149 -3.57 -12.01 3.81
N VAL A 150 -2.85 -11.20 3.02
CA VAL A 150 -2.99 -11.14 1.57
C VAL A 150 -2.75 -12.51 0.94
N VAL A 151 -1.71 -13.23 1.37
CA VAL A 151 -1.47 -14.62 0.94
C VAL A 151 -2.64 -15.54 1.31
N SER A 152 -3.26 -15.36 2.47
CA SER A 152 -4.42 -16.20 2.83
C SER A 152 -5.62 -15.96 1.91
N TYR A 153 -5.85 -14.72 1.47
CA TYR A 153 -6.97 -14.35 0.58
C TYR A 153 -6.83 -14.97 -0.81
N THR A 154 -5.61 -15.19 -1.29
CA THR A 154 -5.37 -15.83 -2.61
C THR A 154 -5.74 -17.31 -2.64
N HIS A 155 -5.75 -17.98 -1.49
CA HIS A 155 -6.09 -19.40 -1.39
C HIS A 155 -7.51 -19.65 -0.87
N GLN A 156 -8.26 -18.59 -0.56
CA GLN A 156 -9.60 -18.72 -0.01
C GLN A 156 -10.59 -19.24 -1.06
N PHE A 157 -11.23 -20.37 -0.73
CA PHE A 157 -12.29 -20.98 -1.53
C PHE A 157 -13.48 -21.36 -0.63
N PRO A 158 -14.74 -21.06 -1.01
CA PRO A 158 -15.16 -20.37 -2.23
C PRO A 158 -14.78 -18.88 -2.24
N TYR A 159 -14.77 -18.27 -3.43
CA TYR A 159 -14.55 -16.84 -3.60
C TYR A 159 -15.75 -16.04 -3.07
N ASN A 160 -15.49 -15.12 -2.15
CA ASN A 160 -16.53 -14.32 -1.48
C ASN A 160 -16.40 -12.81 -1.75
N GLY A 161 -15.62 -12.43 -2.76
CA GLY A 161 -15.27 -11.03 -3.04
C GLY A 161 -13.85 -10.67 -2.61
N ALA A 162 -13.34 -9.59 -3.18
CA ALA A 162 -12.02 -9.05 -2.85
C ALA A 162 -11.99 -8.38 -1.48
N ILE A 163 -10.82 -8.39 -0.84
CA ILE A 163 -10.58 -7.54 0.33
C ILE A 163 -10.09 -6.17 -0.16
N ILE A 164 -10.88 -5.13 0.11
CA ILE A 164 -10.56 -3.75 -0.23
C ILE A 164 -10.15 -3.01 1.04
N ASN A 165 -8.85 -2.71 1.14
CA ASN A 165 -8.27 -2.01 2.27
C ASN A 165 -8.07 -0.53 1.92
N SER A 166 -9.17 0.22 1.91
CA SER A 166 -9.17 1.67 1.68
C SER A 166 -8.92 2.48 2.96
N ASP A 167 -9.32 1.95 4.12
CA ASP A 167 -9.18 2.59 5.43
C ASP A 167 -7.81 2.25 6.05
N ALA A 168 -6.76 2.85 5.48
CA ALA A 168 -5.39 2.65 5.93
C ALA A 168 -4.66 3.98 6.06
N THR A 169 -3.83 4.09 7.10
CA THR A 169 -2.89 5.20 7.28
C THR A 169 -1.47 4.69 7.20
N GLY A 170 -0.59 5.36 6.46
CA GLY A 170 0.76 4.90 6.20
C GLY A 170 1.59 5.94 5.45
N CYS A 171 2.70 5.53 4.85
CA CYS A 171 3.45 6.38 3.94
C CYS A 171 2.87 6.21 2.54
N PHE A 172 2.15 7.22 2.05
CA PHE A 172 1.65 7.26 0.68
C PHE A 172 1.97 8.60 0.02
N CYS A 173 2.24 8.53 -1.28
CA CYS A 173 2.15 9.62 -2.23
C CYS A 173 0.84 9.44 -3.03
#